data_AF-D6U1F7-F1
#
_entry.id   AF-D6U1F7-F1
#
_cell.length_a   1.000
_cell.length_b   1.000
_cell.length_c   1.000
_cell.angle_alpha   90.00
_cell.angle_beta   90.00
_cell.angle_gamma   90.00
#
_symmetry.space_group_name_H-M   'P 1'
#
loop_
_entity.id
_entity.type
_entity.pdbx_description
1 polymer ?
#
loop_
_entity_poly.entity_id
_entity_poly.type
_entity_poly.pdbx_seq_one_letter_code
_entity_poly.pdbx_strand_id
1 'polypeptide(L)' 'MKRLNWRAFLSNLALDNDGNGIIQQHIPLKELDFYARQFLPLGSDAIITSPPELIEAIKQEARTILACYE' A
#
# COMPACT_ATOMS: atom_id res chain seq x y z
N MET A 1 -0.04 -18.55 -1.24
CA MET A 1 -0.08 -17.19 -0.65
C MET A 1 1.16 -16.42 -1.10
N LYS A 2 0.99 -15.27 -1.78
CA LYS A 2 2.11 -14.37 -2.06
C LYS A 2 2.52 -13.71 -0.72
N ARG A 3 3.82 -13.62 -0.42
CA ARG A 3 4.33 -12.89 0.76
C ARG A 3 4.95 -11.59 0.27
N LEU A 4 4.59 -10.46 0.87
CA LEU A 4 5.24 -9.19 0.54
C LEU A 4 6.66 -9.20 1.11
N ASN A 5 7.65 -9.00 0.24
CA ASN A 5 9.03 -8.81 0.67
C ASN A 5 9.29 -7.32 0.87
N TRP A 6 9.11 -6.85 2.11
CA TRP A 6 9.37 -5.45 2.50
C TRP A 6 10.79 -4.97 2.18
N ARG A 7 11.79 -5.87 2.18
CA ARG A 7 13.16 -5.48 1.83
C ARG A 7 13.31 -5.04 0.38
N ALA A 8 12.48 -5.58 -0.52
CA ALA A 8 12.49 -5.17 -1.92
C ALA A 8 11.97 -3.73 -2.12
N PHE A 9 11.06 -3.27 -1.26
CA PHE A 9 10.54 -1.90 -1.29
C PHE A 9 11.60 -0.89 -0.79
N LEU A 10 12.36 -1.25 0.24
CA LEU A 10 13.41 -0.39 0.79
C LEU A 10 14.53 -0.08 -0.22
N SER A 11 14.76 -0.95 -1.21
CA SER A 11 15.73 -0.69 -2.28
C SER A 11 15.35 0.53 -3.14
N ASN A 12 14.06 0.90 -3.18
CA ASN A 12 13.55 2.06 -3.92
C ASN A 12 13.17 3.22 -2.98
N LEU A 13 13.70 3.22 -1.75
CA LEU A 13 13.52 4.32 -0.81
C LEU A 13 14.38 5.50 -1.25
N ALA A 14 13.71 6.60 -1.59
CA ALA A 14 14.31 7.90 -1.83
C ALA A 14 13.84 8.89 -0.76
N LEU A 15 14.60 9.97 -0.57
CA LEU A 15 14.14 11.12 0.20
C LEU A 15 13.52 12.12 -0.76
N ASP A 16 12.40 12.72 -0.38
CA ASP A 16 11.89 13.91 -1.04
C ASP A 16 12.63 15.18 -0.59
N ASN A 17 12.23 16.33 -1.14
CA ASN A 17 12.83 17.63 -0.82
C ASN A 17 12.57 18.08 0.62
N ASP A 18 11.58 17.50 1.29
CA ASP A 18 11.18 17.78 2.67
C ASP A 18 11.80 16.78 3.66
N GLY A 19 12.57 15.80 3.16
CA GLY A 19 13.23 14.77 3.96
C GLY A 19 12.34 13.56 4.30
N ASN A 20 11.16 13.43 3.69
CA ASN A 20 10.30 12.26 3.84
C ASN A 20 10.77 11.09 2.97
N GLY A 21 10.59 9.87 3.47
CA GLY A 21 10.83 8.66 2.70
C GLY A 21 9.73 8.42 1.67
N ILE A 22 10.08 8.46 0.39
CA ILE A 22 9.20 8.07 -0.73
C ILE A 22 9.68 6.73 -1.28
N ILE A 23 8.73 5.84 -1.54
CA ILE A 23 8.99 4.60 -2.27
C ILE A 23 8.25 4.65 -3.61
N GLN A 24 8.99 4.58 -4.71
CA GLN A 24 8.43 4.50 -6.04
C GLN A 24 8.67 3.11 -6.62
N GLN A 25 7.58 2.39 -6.90
CA GLN A 25 7.66 1.07 -7.50
C GLN A 25 6.53 0.85 -8.50
N HIS A 26 6.85 0.11 -9.56
CA HIS A 26 5.85 -0.35 -10.50
C HIS A 26 5.01 -1.47 -9.89
N ILE A 27 3.71 -1.21 -9.71
CA ILE A 27 2.73 -2.17 -9.21
C ILE A 27 1.84 -2.63 -10.37
N PRO A 28 1.82 -3.92 -10.74
CA PRO A 28 0.93 -4.41 -11.78
C PRO A 28 -0.54 -4.29 -11.36
N LEU A 29 -1.40 -3.78 -12.25
CA LEU A 29 -2.85 -3.64 -11.98
C LEU A 29 -3.52 -4.94 -11.55
N LYS A 30 -3.07 -6.09 -12.08
CA LYS A 30 -3.60 -7.41 -11.73
C LYS A 30 -3.28 -7.85 -10.29
N GLU A 31 -2.39 -7.14 -9.61
CA GLU A 31 -1.94 -7.46 -8.25
C GLU A 31 -2.43 -6.45 -7.21
N LEU A 32 -3.28 -5.49 -7.58
CA LEU A 32 -3.74 -4.44 -6.67
C LEU A 32 -4.37 -5.00 -5.39
N ASP A 33 -5.25 -5.99 -5.48
CA ASP A 33 -5.87 -6.62 -4.31
C ASP A 33 -4.83 -7.25 -3.38
N PHE A 34 -3.76 -7.82 -3.95
CA PHE A 34 -2.67 -8.37 -3.16
C PHE A 34 -1.96 -7.24 -2.40
N TYR A 35 -1.55 -6.18 -3.08
CA TYR A 35 -0.88 -5.05 -2.43
C TYR A 35 -1.78 -4.32 -1.44
N ALA A 36 -3.07 -4.16 -1.74
CA ALA A 36 -4.04 -3.53 -0.86
C ALA A 36 -4.09 -4.21 0.51
N ARG A 37 -4.21 -5.54 0.53
CA ARG A 37 -4.17 -6.32 1.77
C ARG A 37 -2.83 -6.25 2.51
N GLN A 38 -1.73 -6.05 1.80
CA GLN A 38 -0.41 -5.97 2.42
C GLN A 38 -0.10 -4.57 2.96
N PHE A 39 -0.66 -3.52 2.36
CA PHE A 39 -0.47 -2.14 2.79
C PHE A 39 -1.49 -1.66 3.80
N LEU A 40 -2.69 -2.23 3.83
CA LEU A 40 -3.71 -1.88 4.81
C LEU A 40 -3.21 -1.90 6.27
N PRO A 41 -2.39 -2.88 6.71
CA PRO A 41 -1.83 -2.89 8.08
C PRO A 41 -0.88 -1.73 8.40
N LEU A 42 -0.35 -1.01 7.41
CA LEU A 42 0.45 0.19 7.66
C LEU A 42 -0.38 1.32 8.28
N GLY A 43 -1.70 1.32 8.06
CA GLY A 43 -2.59 2.34 8.60
C GLY A 43 -2.10 3.75 8.28
N SER A 44 -1.86 4.56 9.32
CA SER A 44 -1.40 5.94 9.20
C SER A 44 0.12 6.09 9.10
N ASP A 45 0.89 5.00 9.19
CA ASP A 45 2.37 5.06 9.15
C ASP A 45 2.90 5.30 7.73
N ALA A 46 2.07 5.15 6.70
CA ALA A 46 2.41 5.42 5.32
C ALA A 46 1.21 5.98 4.54
N ILE A 47 1.47 6.85 3.57
CA ILE A 47 0.45 7.43 2.69
C ILE A 47 0.68 6.94 1.26
N ILE A 48 -0.35 6.32 0.69
CA ILE A 48 -0.33 5.83 -0.69
C ILE A 48 -1.02 6.87 -1.57
N THR A 49 -0.24 7.51 -2.43
CA THR A 49 -0.70 8.62 -3.28
C THR A 49 -1.02 8.20 -4.70
N SER A 50 -0.52 7.04 -5.15
CA SER A 50 -0.70 6.51 -6.50
C SER A 50 -0.38 5.00 -6.53
N PRO A 51 -1.03 4.21 -7.41
CA PRO A 51 -2.10 4.61 -8.33
C PRO A 51 -3.48 4.70 -7.64
N PRO A 52 -4.44 5.49 -8.17
CA PRO A 52 -5.74 5.70 -7.53
C PRO A 52 -6.53 4.39 -7.36
N GLU A 53 -6.36 3.44 -8.27
CA GLU A 53 -6.98 2.11 -8.18
C GLU A 53 -6.50 1.33 -6.96
N LEU A 54 -5.24 1.51 -6.54
CA LEU A 54 -4.72 0.90 -5.31
C LEU A 54 -5.36 1.53 -4.08
N ILE A 55 -5.54 2.85 -4.09
CA ILE A 55 -6.18 3.59 -2.99
C ILE A 55 -7.61 3.09 -2.79
N GLU A 56 -8.37 2.94 -3.88
CA GLU A 56 -9.74 2.43 -3.80
C GLU A 56 -9.79 0.97 -3.33
N ALA A 57 -8.87 0.12 -3.78
CA ALA A 57 -8.77 -1.26 -3.29
C ALA A 57 -8.51 -1.32 -1.76
N ILE A 58 -7.63 -0.46 -1.24
CA ILE A 58 -7.35 -0.39 0.21
C ILE A 58 -8.57 0.09 0.98
N LYS A 59 -9.26 1.13 0.50
CA LYS A 59 -10.50 1.61 1.12
C LYS A 59 -11.57 0.52 1.15
N GLN A 60 -11.69 -0.26 0.08
CA GLN A 60 -12.66 -1.35 0.02
C GLN A 60 -12.33 -2.45 1.03
N GLU A 61 -11.08 -2.85 1.16
CA GLU A 61 -10.64 -3.82 2.19
C GLU A 61 -10.89 -3.28 3.60
N ALA A 62 -10.62 -2.00 3.86
CA ALA A 62 -10.92 -1.36 5.14
C ALA A 62 -12.42 -1.40 5.48
N ARG A 63 -13.29 -1.08 4.52
CA ARG A 63 -14.75 -1.18 4.69
C ARG A 63 -15.21 -2.60 5.00
N THR A 64 -14.65 -3.59 4.30
CA THR A 64 -14.95 -5.00 4.56
C THR A 64 -14.59 -5.41 5.98
N ILE A 65 -13.44 -4.94 6.50
CA ILE A 65 -13.05 -5.20 7.90
C ILE A 65 -14.00 -4.52 8.88
N LEU A 66 -14.34 -3.24 8.65
CA LEU A 66 -15.24 -2.50 9.53
C LEU A 66 -16.61 -3.17 9.62
N ALA A 67 -17.15 -3.66 8.50
CA ALA A 67 -18.42 -4.38 8.46
C ALA A 67 -18.42 -5.71 9.27
N CYS A 68 -17.27 -6.23 9.70
CA CYS A 68 -17.22 -7.37 10.61
C CYS A 68 -17.47 -7.01 12.08
N TYR A 69 -17.46 -5.71 12.42
CA TYR A 69 -17.66 -5.20 13.79
C TYR A 69 -18.98 -4.41 13.93
N GLU A 70 -19.75 -4.27 12.86
CA GLU A 70 -21.11 -3.72 12.81
C GLU A 70 -22.17 -4.83 12.92
#